data_AF-A0A6A7RZ47-F1
#
_entry.id   AF-A0A6A7RZ47-F1
#
_cell.length_a   1.000
_cell.length_b   1.000
_cell.length_c   1.000
_cell.angle_alpha   90.00
_cell.angle_beta   90.00
_cell.angle_gamma   90.00
#
_symmetry.space_group_name_H-M   'P 1'
#
loop_
_entity.id
_entity.type
_entity.pdbx_description
1 polymer ?
#
loop_
_entity_poly.entity_id
_entity_poly.type
_entity_poly.pdbx_seq_one_letter_code
_entity_poly.pdbx_strand_id
1 'polypeptide(L)'
;MHFAPCKLQIVDEYTGRVMVDRSLERGLSQMIEVKEELDFFRRRDTISSITYQRFFRRYECLAGLSGTATAVAPQMRSMSCASRRIGRSSAATSGNRSSSTATGAGRRWSKASPGRARGRDHRACLADARAAACVRRGDRPAAGTSRTPVAALRASGGRAAKFADTAANVGSTGCTTPPAVRSAFAWRWPIRG
;
A
#
# COMPACT_ATOMS: atom_id res chain seq x y z
N MET A 1 -29.34 11.95 -7.72
CA MET A 1 -29.19 11.49 -6.32
C MET A 1 -30.06 10.27 -6.16
N HIS A 2 -29.47 9.13 -5.82
CA HIS A 2 -30.21 7.88 -5.60
C HIS A 2 -30.57 7.83 -4.11
N PHE A 3 -31.73 8.35 -3.74
CA PHE A 3 -32.25 8.20 -2.39
C PHE A 3 -32.85 6.80 -2.29
N ALA A 4 -32.20 5.89 -1.56
CA ALA A 4 -32.81 4.63 -1.18
C ALA A 4 -33.95 4.95 -0.21
N PRO A 5 -35.21 4.58 -0.50
CA PRO A 5 -36.39 5.14 0.16
C PRO A 5 -36.55 4.79 1.65
N CYS A 6 -35.75 3.90 2.22
CA CYS A 6 -35.95 3.42 3.60
C CYS A 6 -34.66 3.31 4.42
N LYS A 7 -33.68 4.23 4.28
CA LYS A 7 -32.43 4.15 5.06
C LYS A 7 -32.07 5.48 5.72
N LEU A 8 -31.84 5.46 7.04
CA LEU A 8 -31.29 6.60 7.79
C LEU A 8 -29.94 7.03 7.21
N GLN A 9 -29.77 8.33 7.01
CA GLN A 9 -28.55 8.93 6.50
C GLN A 9 -28.15 10.11 7.39
N ILE A 10 -26.88 10.12 7.80
CA ILE A 10 -26.34 11.20 8.64
C ILE A 10 -25.95 12.36 7.74
N VAL A 11 -26.38 13.56 8.09
CA VAL A 11 -25.98 14.80 7.41
C VAL A 11 -24.94 15.52 8.27
N ASP A 12 -23.84 15.93 7.64
CA ASP A 12 -22.80 16.74 8.29
C ASP A 12 -23.31 18.18 8.51
N GLU A 13 -23.20 18.68 9.74
CA GLU A 13 -23.64 20.03 10.13
C GLU A 13 -22.88 21.15 9.42
N TYR A 14 -21.59 20.94 9.09
CA TYR A 14 -20.75 21.99 8.52
C TYR A 14 -20.84 22.05 6.99
N THR A 15 -21.09 20.92 6.34
CA THR A 15 -21.04 20.83 4.87
C THR A 15 -22.38 20.51 4.23
N GLY A 16 -23.39 20.13 5.02
CA GLY A 16 -24.69 19.66 4.53
C GLY A 16 -24.60 18.39 3.68
N ARG A 17 -23.44 17.72 3.67
CA ARG A 17 -23.22 16.54 2.84
C ARG A 17 -23.80 15.32 3.52
N VAL A 18 -24.52 14.54 2.74
CA VAL A 18 -25.10 13.28 3.15
C VAL A 18 -24.01 12.20 3.21
N MET A 19 -23.88 11.53 4.35
CA MET A 19 -22.87 10.50 4.62
C MET A 19 -23.51 9.11 4.68
N VAL A 20 -23.84 8.55 3.51
CA VAL A 20 -24.62 7.29 3.36
C VAL A 20 -23.97 6.05 3.99
N ASP A 21 -22.63 6.06 4.13
CA ASP A 21 -21.84 4.95 4.67
C ASP A 21 -21.51 5.10 6.17
N ARG A 22 -21.96 6.19 6.81
CA ARG A 22 -21.76 6.38 8.26
C ARG A 22 -23.01 5.93 9.01
N SER A 23 -22.78 5.31 10.16
CA SER A 23 -23.83 4.90 11.11
C SER A 23 -23.46 5.40 12.50
N LEU A 24 -24.47 5.60 13.35
CA LEU A 24 -24.27 5.98 14.75
C LEU A 24 -23.94 4.73 15.56
N GLU A 25 -23.01 4.85 16.50
CA GLU A 25 -22.55 3.73 17.31
C GLU A 25 -23.57 3.30 18.38
N ARG A 26 -23.29 2.18 19.05
CA ARG A 26 -24.03 1.67 20.23
C ARG A 26 -25.54 1.44 20.02
N GLY A 27 -25.97 1.22 18.76
CA GLY A 27 -27.38 0.96 18.43
C GLY A 27 -28.24 2.23 18.31
N LEU A 28 -27.64 3.42 18.34
CA LEU A 28 -28.38 4.68 18.17
C LEU A 28 -29.08 4.76 16.82
N SER A 29 -28.45 4.27 15.74
CA SER A 29 -29.12 4.18 14.44
C SER A 29 -30.38 3.32 14.49
N GLN A 30 -30.36 2.23 15.25
CA GLN A 30 -31.53 1.35 15.41
C GLN A 30 -32.63 2.03 16.24
N MET A 31 -32.27 2.74 17.30
CA MET A 31 -33.23 3.50 18.11
C MET A 31 -33.94 4.58 17.29
N ILE A 32 -33.21 5.26 16.41
CA ILE A 32 -33.80 6.28 15.53
C ILE A 32 -34.65 5.62 14.44
N GLU A 33 -34.23 4.47 13.88
CA GLU A 33 -35.05 3.69 12.94
C GLU A 33 -36.40 3.30 13.57
N VAL A 34 -36.40 2.85 14.83
CA VAL A 34 -37.63 2.59 15.60
C VAL A 34 -38.48 3.84 15.76
N LYS A 35 -37.85 4.95 16.16
CA LYS A 35 -38.55 6.21 16.42
C LYS A 35 -39.22 6.79 15.18
N GLU A 36 -38.61 6.61 14.02
CA GLU A 36 -39.10 7.12 12.73
C GLU A 36 -39.85 6.06 11.91
N GLU A 37 -40.21 4.93 12.52
CA GLU A 37 -41.01 3.84 11.91
C GLU A 37 -40.39 3.29 10.60
N LEU A 38 -39.06 3.21 10.52
CA LEU A 38 -38.32 2.71 9.36
C LEU A 38 -38.07 1.20 9.42
N ASP A 39 -37.93 0.56 8.25
CA ASP A 39 -37.58 -0.86 8.14
C ASP A 39 -36.23 -1.19 8.81
N PHE A 40 -36.24 -2.19 9.68
CA PHE A 40 -35.07 -2.60 10.46
C PHE A 40 -34.01 -3.30 9.60
N PHE A 41 -32.80 -2.73 9.55
CA PHE A 41 -31.64 -3.44 9.02
C PHE A 41 -30.90 -4.20 10.12
N ARG A 42 -30.74 -5.52 9.95
CA ARG A 42 -30.02 -6.36 10.91
C ARG A 42 -28.57 -5.91 11.03
N ARG A 43 -28.11 -5.66 12.26
CA ARG A 43 -26.72 -5.33 12.55
C ARG A 43 -25.81 -6.46 12.08
N ARG A 44 -24.71 -6.11 11.39
CA ARG A 44 -23.61 -7.04 11.16
C ARG A 44 -22.84 -7.18 12.47
N ASP A 45 -23.17 -8.20 13.25
CA ASP A 45 -22.43 -8.53 14.46
C ASP A 45 -21.18 -9.32 14.09
N THR A 46 -20.01 -8.82 14.49
CA THR A 46 -18.74 -9.53 14.32
C THR A 46 -18.66 -10.65 15.34
N ILE A 47 -18.87 -11.90 14.90
CA ILE A 47 -18.90 -13.09 15.77
C ILE A 47 -17.56 -13.30 16.49
N SER A 48 -16.45 -13.04 15.81
CA SER A 48 -15.11 -13.19 16.37
C SER A 48 -14.13 -12.24 15.70
N SER A 49 -13.22 -11.69 16.51
CA SER A 49 -12.10 -10.89 16.04
C SER A 49 -10.84 -11.37 16.75
N ILE A 50 -9.78 -11.63 15.98
CA ILE A 50 -8.47 -11.97 16.50
C ILE A 50 -7.44 -11.07 15.83
N THR A 51 -6.53 -10.52 16.64
CA THR A 51 -5.41 -9.75 16.10
C THR A 51 -4.36 -10.68 15.52
N TYR A 52 -3.64 -10.24 14.47
CA TYR A 52 -2.57 -11.03 13.88
C TYR A 52 -1.50 -11.45 14.89
N GLN A 53 -1.15 -10.56 15.82
CA GLN A 53 -0.17 -10.88 16.87
C GLN A 53 -0.64 -12.04 17.75
N ARG A 54 -1.94 -12.10 18.08
CA ARG A 54 -2.51 -13.20 18.88
C ARG A 54 -2.69 -14.47 18.06
N PHE A 55 -3.04 -14.33 16.78
CA PHE A 55 -3.19 -15.45 15.86
C PHE A 55 -1.88 -16.24 15.70
N PHE A 56 -0.76 -15.55 15.44
CA PHE A 56 0.52 -16.22 15.22
C PHE A 56 1.11 -16.89 16.47
N ARG A 57 0.73 -16.45 17.68
CA ARG A 57 1.13 -17.09 18.94
C ARG A 57 0.48 -18.46 19.18
N ARG A 58 -0.51 -18.85 18.38
CA ARG A 58 -1.17 -20.16 18.50
C ARG A 58 -0.44 -21.28 17.79
N TYR A 59 0.55 -20.96 16.94
CA TYR A 59 1.36 -21.98 16.27
C TYR A 59 2.45 -22.49 17.22
N GLU A 60 2.67 -23.80 17.22
CA GLU A 60 3.76 -24.43 17.99
C GLU A 60 5.13 -24.00 17.46
N CYS A 61 5.25 -23.80 16.15
CA CYS A 61 6.46 -23.33 15.48
C CYS A 61 6.15 -22.13 14.58
N LEU A 62 6.77 -20.98 14.85
CA LEU A 62 6.66 -19.77 14.04
C LEU A 62 8.03 -19.42 13.45
N ALA A 63 8.14 -19.48 12.12
CA ALA A 63 9.33 -19.11 11.38
C ALA A 63 8.97 -18.26 10.16
N GLY A 64 9.87 -17.38 9.74
CA GLY A 64 9.62 -16.49 8.60
C GLY A 64 10.91 -15.90 8.03
N LEU A 65 10.84 -15.49 6.77
CA LEU A 65 11.92 -14.81 6.06
C LEU A 65 11.48 -13.39 5.71
N SER A 66 12.30 -12.41 6.08
CA SER A 66 12.08 -11.01 5.70
C SER A 66 13.41 -10.33 5.44
N GLY A 67 13.49 -9.61 4.32
CA GLY A 67 14.69 -8.87 3.92
C GLY A 67 15.02 -7.67 4.82
N THR A 68 14.08 -7.24 5.67
CA THR A 68 14.22 -6.08 6.56
C THR A 68 13.91 -6.43 8.02
N ALA A 69 14.01 -7.71 8.39
CA ALA A 69 13.69 -8.21 9.73
C ALA A 69 14.52 -7.54 10.85
N THR A 70 15.71 -7.02 10.53
CA THR A 70 16.60 -6.39 11.52
C THR A 70 15.96 -5.20 12.24
N ALA A 71 15.18 -4.36 11.53
CA ALA A 71 14.55 -3.18 12.12
C ALA A 71 13.42 -3.53 13.10
N VAL A 72 12.73 -4.64 12.86
CA VAL A 72 11.60 -5.14 13.66
C VAL A 72 12.00 -6.25 14.63
N ALA A 73 13.30 -6.55 14.75
CA ALA A 73 13.82 -7.57 15.65
C ALA A 73 13.33 -7.41 17.11
N PRO A 74 13.24 -6.20 17.70
CA PRO A 74 12.72 -6.04 19.05
C PRO A 74 11.26 -6.47 19.20
N GLN A 75 10.41 -6.15 18.21
CA GLN A 75 9.01 -6.54 18.20
C GLN A 75 8.82 -8.03 17.93
N MET A 76 9.71 -8.63 17.13
CA MET A 76 9.65 -10.05 16.83
C MET A 76 10.01 -10.90 18.05
N ARG A 77 10.92 -10.41 18.90
CA ARG A 77 11.25 -11.03 20.19
C ARG A 77 10.06 -11.08 21.14
N SER A 78 9.16 -10.09 21.14
CA SER A 78 7.95 -10.14 21.99
C SER A 78 6.93 -11.19 21.54
N MET A 79 7.04 -11.68 20.30
CA MET A 79 6.29 -12.80 19.75
C MET A 79 7.10 -14.11 19.77
N SER A 80 8.13 -14.19 20.60
CA SER A 80 8.97 -15.37 20.80
C SER A 80 9.83 -15.76 19.59
N CYS A 81 10.03 -14.86 18.63
CA CYS A 81 10.77 -15.14 17.39
C CYS A 81 12.13 -14.43 17.37
N ALA A 82 13.21 -15.21 17.26
CA ALA A 82 14.56 -14.68 17.06
C ALA A 82 14.83 -14.34 15.59
N SER A 83 15.47 -13.19 15.32
CA SER A 83 15.95 -12.85 13.97
C SER A 83 17.41 -13.27 13.78
N ARG A 84 17.70 -13.95 12.67
CA ARG A 84 19.07 -14.24 12.21
C ARG A 84 19.28 -13.66 10.83
N ARG A 85 20.35 -12.89 10.64
CA ARG A 85 20.74 -12.38 9.32
C ARG A 85 21.47 -13.49 8.56
N ILE A 86 20.93 -13.85 7.40
CA ILE A 86 21.60 -14.77 6.47
C ILE A 86 22.55 -13.94 5.59
N GLY A 87 23.78 -14.41 5.41
CA GLY A 87 24.76 -13.78 4.52
C GLY A 87 24.25 -13.70 3.09
N ARG A 88 24.64 -12.65 2.35
CA ARG A 88 24.37 -12.58 0.91
C ARG A 88 25.35 -13.47 0.17
N SER A 89 24.92 -14.08 -0.94
CA SER A 89 25.79 -14.87 -1.82
C SER A 89 26.84 -14.02 -2.54
N SER A 90 26.63 -12.71 -2.67
CA SER A 90 27.56 -11.78 -3.30
C SER A 90 27.69 -10.46 -2.55
N ALA A 91 28.84 -9.81 -2.71
CA ALA A 91 29.12 -8.50 -2.14
C ALA A 91 28.15 -7.45 -2.70
N ALA A 92 27.65 -6.57 -1.82
CA ALA A 92 26.73 -5.52 -2.21
C ALA A 92 27.49 -4.34 -2.84
N THR A 93 27.38 -4.14 -4.15
CA THR A 93 27.98 -3.00 -4.86
C THR A 93 27.07 -1.76 -4.88
N SER A 94 25.88 -1.83 -4.26
CA SER A 94 24.91 -0.73 -4.28
C SER A 94 25.31 0.40 -3.32
N GLY A 95 25.56 1.59 -3.84
CA GLY A 95 25.73 2.81 -3.03
C GLY A 95 24.40 3.43 -2.64
N ASN A 96 24.22 3.79 -1.36
CA ASN A 96 23.08 4.59 -0.91
C ASN A 96 23.40 6.09 -1.07
N ARG A 97 22.47 6.87 -1.62
CA ARG A 97 22.59 8.33 -1.69
C ARG A 97 21.90 8.98 -0.50
N SER A 98 22.44 10.09 -0.01
CA SER A 98 21.79 10.88 1.04
C SER A 98 20.44 11.43 0.57
N SER A 99 19.52 11.60 1.52
CA SER A 99 18.20 12.18 1.24
C SER A 99 18.33 13.64 0.81
N SER A 100 17.63 14.03 -0.26
CA SER A 100 17.50 15.45 -0.65
C SER A 100 16.16 16.03 -0.19
N THR A 101 16.20 17.23 0.38
CA THR A 101 15.01 17.98 0.78
C THR A 101 14.72 19.13 -0.21
N ALA A 102 13.49 19.61 -0.22
CA ALA A 102 13.07 20.74 -1.04
C ALA A 102 11.96 21.53 -0.32
N THR A 103 12.11 22.85 -0.30
CA THR A 103 11.23 23.84 0.37
C THR A 103 9.88 24.05 -0.35
N GLY A 104 9.38 23.03 -1.06
CA GLY A 104 8.12 23.12 -1.78
C GLY A 104 7.83 21.90 -2.64
N ALA A 105 6.54 21.59 -2.81
CA ALA A 105 6.10 20.44 -3.60
C ALA A 105 6.59 20.55 -5.06
N GLY A 106 6.39 21.70 -5.73
CA GLY A 106 6.82 21.89 -7.12
C GLY A 106 8.32 21.67 -7.34
N ARG A 107 9.17 22.21 -6.45
CA ARG A 107 10.63 21.99 -6.48
C ARG A 107 11.03 20.55 -6.16
N ARG A 108 10.27 19.87 -5.32
CA ARG A 108 10.48 18.44 -5.04
C ARG A 108 10.20 17.60 -6.29
N TRP A 109 9.07 17.87 -6.95
CA TRP A 109 8.69 17.17 -8.17
C TRP A 109 9.67 17.44 -9.30
N SER A 110 10.12 18.68 -9.51
CA SER A 110 11.13 18.97 -10.54
C SER A 110 12.48 18.27 -10.30
N LYS A 111 12.89 18.09 -9.02
CA LYS A 111 14.07 17.29 -8.66
C LYS A 111 13.85 15.78 -8.84
N ALA A 112 12.64 15.29 -8.56
CA ALA A 112 12.28 13.88 -8.60
C ALA A 112 11.84 13.38 -10.00
N SER A 113 11.57 14.29 -10.95
CA SER A 113 11.07 13.94 -12.27
C SER A 113 12.02 12.99 -12.99
N PRO A 114 11.53 11.83 -13.47
CA PRO A 114 12.36 10.80 -14.10
C PRO A 114 13.07 11.30 -15.38
N GLY A 115 12.53 12.32 -16.04
CA GLY A 115 13.17 12.98 -17.18
C GLY A 115 14.54 13.60 -16.87
N ARG A 116 14.79 14.03 -15.62
CA ARG A 116 16.10 14.54 -15.18
C ARG A 116 17.07 13.42 -14.78
N ALA A 117 16.54 12.28 -14.35
CA ALA A 117 17.34 11.10 -13.97
C ALA A 117 17.91 10.34 -15.19
N ARG A 118 17.27 10.46 -16.37
CA ARG A 118 17.73 9.84 -17.62
C ARG A 118 18.89 10.58 -18.32
N GLY A 119 19.35 11.71 -17.78
CA GLY A 119 20.20 12.65 -18.53
C GLY A 119 21.59 12.18 -18.98
N ARG A 120 22.12 11.00 -18.61
CA ARG A 120 23.46 10.57 -19.08
C ARG A 120 23.70 9.06 -19.36
N ASP A 121 22.99 8.11 -18.74
CA ASP A 121 23.50 6.71 -18.69
C ASP A 121 22.52 5.58 -19.10
N HIS A 122 21.34 5.86 -19.69
CA HIS A 122 20.35 4.82 -20.07
C HIS A 122 19.95 3.81 -18.95
N ARG A 123 20.14 4.16 -17.68
CA ARG A 123 19.86 3.27 -16.53
C ARG A 123 18.37 3.19 -16.22
N ALA A 124 17.89 2.00 -15.91
CA ALA A 124 16.56 1.79 -15.36
C ALA A 124 16.42 2.54 -14.02
N CYS A 125 15.29 3.23 -13.85
CA CYS A 125 14.99 4.01 -12.65
C CYS A 125 13.62 3.58 -12.10
N LEU A 126 13.54 3.45 -10.78
CA LEU A 126 12.30 3.19 -10.06
C LEU A 126 12.01 4.40 -9.16
N ALA A 127 10.81 4.96 -9.27
CA ALA A 127 10.42 6.16 -8.54
C ALA A 127 9.19 5.87 -7.70
N ASP A 128 9.30 5.96 -6.37
CA ASP A 128 8.19 5.61 -5.48
C ASP A 128 7.30 6.81 -5.09
N ALA A 129 6.00 6.56 -4.94
CA ALA A 129 5.00 7.53 -4.50
C ALA A 129 4.05 6.89 -3.48
N ARG A 130 3.79 7.61 -2.37
CA ARG A 130 2.94 7.12 -1.27
C ARG A 130 1.44 7.11 -1.59
N ALA A 131 0.99 7.87 -2.59
CA ALA A 131 -0.42 8.00 -2.94
C ALA A 131 -0.65 7.87 -4.46
N ALA A 132 -1.75 7.23 -4.84
CA ALA A 132 -2.12 7.05 -6.25
C ALA A 132 -2.35 8.38 -6.99
N ALA A 133 -2.78 9.43 -6.27
CA ALA A 133 -2.91 10.78 -6.82
C ALA A 133 -1.55 11.39 -7.20
N CYS A 134 -0.50 11.07 -6.46
CA CYS A 134 0.87 11.54 -6.73
C CYS A 134 1.44 10.89 -7.99
N VAL A 135 1.15 9.60 -8.24
CA VAL A 135 1.55 8.90 -9.47
C VAL A 135 0.99 9.62 -10.71
N ARG A 136 -0.30 9.95 -10.70
CA ARG A 136 -0.95 10.70 -11.81
C ARG A 136 -0.33 12.07 -12.09
N ARG A 137 0.22 12.74 -11.06
CA ARG A 137 0.90 14.03 -11.22
C ARG A 137 2.31 13.86 -11.78
N GLY A 138 3.00 12.79 -11.40
CA GLY A 138 4.32 12.44 -11.93
C GLY A 138 4.29 11.96 -13.39
N ASP A 139 3.16 11.37 -13.82
CA ASP A 139 2.95 10.92 -15.21
C ASP A 139 2.67 12.08 -16.18
N ARG A 140 2.31 13.27 -15.69
CA ARG A 140 2.17 14.45 -16.56
C ARG A 140 3.56 14.92 -16.96
N PRO A 141 3.90 14.95 -18.26
CA PRO A 141 5.17 15.50 -18.70
C PRO A 141 5.27 16.94 -18.22
N ALA A 142 6.43 17.33 -17.68
CA ALA A 142 6.74 18.74 -17.52
C ALA A 142 6.69 19.38 -18.91
N ALA A 143 6.06 20.56 -19.02
CA ALA A 143 5.94 21.28 -20.28
C ALA A 143 7.32 21.36 -20.96
N GLY A 144 7.44 20.78 -22.17
CA GLY A 144 8.67 20.81 -22.97
C GLY A 144 9.58 19.56 -22.92
N THR A 145 9.18 18.44 -22.30
CA THR A 145 9.97 17.19 -22.30
C THR A 145 9.34 16.10 -23.18
N SER A 146 10.17 15.37 -23.94
CA SER A 146 9.72 14.27 -24.81
C SER A 146 9.01 13.17 -24.00
N ARG A 147 8.00 12.57 -24.64
CA ARG A 147 7.07 11.59 -24.05
C ARG A 147 7.82 10.30 -23.74
N THR A 148 8.38 10.22 -22.52
CA THR A 148 9.06 9.01 -22.06
C THR A 148 8.03 7.92 -21.76
N PRO A 149 8.27 6.66 -22.16
CA PRO A 149 7.40 5.55 -21.79
C PRO A 149 7.53 5.32 -20.29
N VAL A 150 6.47 5.66 -19.56
CA VAL A 150 6.33 5.42 -18.12
C VAL A 150 5.21 4.41 -17.91
N ALA A 151 5.51 3.30 -17.24
CA ALA A 151 4.50 2.31 -16.86
C ALA A 151 4.07 2.55 -15.42
N ALA A 152 2.82 2.96 -15.16
CA ALA A 152 2.37 3.24 -13.79
C ALA A 152 1.83 1.99 -13.09
N LEU A 153 2.47 1.57 -11.99
CA LEU A 153 1.98 0.49 -11.14
C LEU A 153 1.07 1.00 -10.02
N ARG A 154 0.00 0.27 -9.75
CA ARG A 154 -0.93 0.54 -8.65
C ARG A 154 -1.26 -0.75 -7.91
N ALA A 155 -1.02 -0.74 -6.60
CA ALA A 155 -1.51 -1.76 -5.69
C ALA A 155 -3.03 -1.58 -5.52
N SER A 156 -3.82 -2.24 -6.34
CA SER A 156 -5.25 -2.46 -6.10
C SER A 156 -5.49 -3.96 -5.96
N GLY A 157 -6.42 -4.35 -5.09
CA GLY A 157 -6.79 -5.75 -4.91
C GLY A 157 -7.04 -6.45 -6.25
N GLY A 158 -6.49 -7.65 -6.41
CA GLY A 158 -6.73 -8.51 -7.58
C GLY A 158 -5.78 -8.38 -8.78
N ARG A 159 -4.74 -7.53 -8.74
CA ARG A 159 -3.79 -7.34 -9.87
C ARG A 159 -2.34 -7.77 -9.58
N ALA A 160 -2.15 -8.74 -8.69
CA ALA A 160 -0.81 -9.20 -8.31
C ALA A 160 0.01 -9.77 -9.48
N ALA A 161 -0.63 -10.52 -10.40
CA ALA A 161 0.05 -11.10 -11.56
C ALA A 161 0.59 -10.02 -12.51
N LYS A 162 -0.27 -9.09 -12.96
CA LYS A 162 0.13 -7.96 -13.83
C LYS A 162 1.25 -7.12 -13.22
N PHE A 163 1.25 -7.00 -11.90
CA PHE A 163 2.30 -6.30 -11.17
C PHE A 163 3.63 -7.05 -11.22
N ALA A 164 3.61 -8.37 -11.04
CA ALA A 164 4.81 -9.21 -11.15
C ALA A 164 5.39 -9.17 -12.57
N ASP A 165 4.55 -9.27 -13.60
CA ASP A 165 4.98 -9.21 -15.00
C ASP A 165 5.62 -7.87 -15.34
N THR A 166 5.00 -6.77 -14.90
CA THR A 166 5.56 -5.44 -15.10
C THR A 166 6.88 -5.28 -14.36
N ALA A 167 6.95 -5.74 -13.11
CA ALA A 167 8.16 -5.67 -12.26
C ALA A 167 9.33 -6.47 -12.86
N ALA A 168 9.06 -7.65 -13.44
CA ALA A 168 10.06 -8.46 -14.12
C ALA A 168 10.67 -7.72 -15.33
N ASN A 169 9.85 -6.95 -16.06
CA ASN A 169 10.27 -6.22 -17.26
C ASN A 169 10.91 -4.84 -16.98
N VAL A 170 10.94 -4.36 -15.72
CA VAL A 170 11.57 -3.06 -15.38
C VAL A 170 13.10 -3.09 -15.57
N GLY A 171 13.72 -4.28 -15.51
CA GLY A 171 15.17 -4.45 -15.59
C GLY A 171 15.75 -4.37 -17.01
N SER A 172 14.93 -4.46 -18.06
CA SER A 172 15.40 -4.34 -19.44
C SER A 172 15.64 -2.87 -19.82
N THR A 173 16.76 -2.60 -20.50
CA THR A 173 17.17 -1.28 -20.99
C THR A 173 16.01 -0.50 -21.63
N GLY A 174 15.70 0.69 -21.11
CA GLY A 174 14.74 1.64 -21.71
C GLY A 174 13.40 1.85 -20.98
N CYS A 175 13.04 1.01 -20.00
CA CYS A 175 11.76 1.12 -19.26
C CYS A 175 11.92 1.89 -17.93
N THR A 176 10.93 2.72 -17.57
CA THR A 176 10.88 3.45 -16.29
C THR A 176 9.47 3.35 -15.73
N THR A 177 9.33 2.97 -14.47
CA THR A 177 8.05 2.57 -13.87
C THR A 177 7.99 3.09 -12.42
N PRO A 178 6.96 3.85 -12.00
CA PRO A 178 6.77 4.23 -10.59
C PRO A 178 6.18 3.09 -9.71
N PRO A 179 6.07 3.25 -8.37
CA PRO A 179 6.36 2.26 -7.30
C PRO A 179 5.63 0.93 -7.34
N ALA A 180 6.33 -0.05 -6.78
CA ALA A 180 5.80 -1.27 -6.21
C ALA A 180 5.65 -1.18 -4.67
N VAL A 181 4.46 -1.42 -4.11
CA VAL A 181 4.32 -1.75 -2.67
C VAL A 181 4.50 -3.26 -2.52
N ARG A 182 5.57 -3.65 -1.83
CA ARG A 182 5.99 -5.04 -1.62
C ARG A 182 4.95 -5.86 -0.85
N SER A 183 4.49 -6.95 -1.46
CA SER A 183 4.29 -8.23 -0.78
C SER A 183 4.30 -9.36 -1.82
N ALA A 184 5.35 -10.18 -1.80
CA ALA A 184 5.40 -11.47 -2.48
C ALA A 184 6.11 -12.44 -1.55
N PHE A 185 5.34 -13.39 -1.02
CA PHE A 185 5.82 -14.59 -0.34
C PHE A 185 5.66 -15.74 -1.33
N ALA A 186 6.75 -16.45 -1.59
CA ALA A 186 6.71 -17.77 -2.23
C ALA A 186 7.51 -18.72 -1.33
N TRP A 187 6.87 -19.80 -0.89
CA TRP A 187 7.50 -20.88 -0.13
C TRP A 187 7.38 -22.18 -0.91
N ARG A 188 8.46 -22.96 -0.91
CA ARG A 188 8.44 -24.40 -1.15
C ARG A 188 9.27 -25.03 -0.03
N TRP A 189 8.67 -25.91 0.75
CA TRP A 189 9.38 -26.73 1.74
C TRP A 189 9.41 -28.18 1.24
N PRO A 190 10.53 -28.90 1.37
CA PRO A 190 10.52 -30.35 1.39
C PRO A 190 10.16 -30.82 2.80
N ILE A 191 9.10 -31.61 2.91
CA ILE A 191 8.75 -32.35 4.12
C ILE A 191 9.70 -33.55 4.17
N ARG A 192 10.49 -33.68 5.24
CA ARG A 192 11.11 -34.97 5.61
C ARG A 192 10.41 -35.43 6.88
N GLY A 193 9.82 -36.62 6.80
CA GLY A 193 9.37 -37.37 7.97
C GLY A 193 10.54 -37.96 8.74
#